data_AF-A0A0G0II16-F1
#
_entry.id   AF-A0A0G0II16-F1
#
_cell.length_a   1.000
_cell.length_b   1.000
_cell.length_c   1.000
_cell.angle_alpha   90.00
_cell.angle_beta   90.00
_cell.angle_gamma   90.00
#
_symmetry.space_group_name_H-M   'P 1'
#
loop_
_entity.id
_entity.type
_entity.pdbx_description
1 polymer ?
#
loop_
_entity_poly.entity_id
_entity_poly.type
_entity_poly.pdbx_seq_one_letter_code
_entity_poly.pdbx_strand_id
1 'polypeptide(L)'
;RDAMKEYLTKITFTKNPADYDLVIVGTPIWAGSSTPAFRTYLTENKGKIKKAALFVTAGGEGPQKTVTILENILDKPCLASVGWLDSEVKQDDLQPKLDGFIKAIGK
;
A
#
# COMPACT_ATOMS: atom_id res chain seq x y z
N ARG A 1 5.18 12.32 -16.35
CA ARG A 1 4.87 10.98 -16.93
C ARG A 1 5.71 9.98 -16.13
N ASP A 2 5.48 9.93 -14.81
CA ASP A 2 6.46 9.44 -13.83
C ASP A 2 5.99 8.18 -13.10
N ALA A 3 4.69 7.89 -13.10
CA ALA A 3 4.16 6.64 -12.55
C ALA A 3 4.51 5.40 -13.40
N MET A 4 4.70 5.57 -14.73
CA MET A 4 5.10 4.48 -15.64
C MET A 4 6.61 4.21 -15.65
N LYS A 5 7.41 5.17 -15.20
CA LYS A 5 8.87 5.04 -15.19
C LYS A 5 9.27 4.74 -13.75
N GLU A 6 9.77 3.54 -13.51
CA GLU A 6 10.04 2.96 -12.18
C GLU A 6 11.21 3.65 -11.43
N TYR A 7 11.35 4.96 -11.51
CA TYR A 7 12.42 5.72 -10.87
C TYR A 7 12.18 5.85 -9.38
N LEU A 8 13.18 5.45 -8.57
CA LEU A 8 13.20 5.76 -7.16
C LEU A 8 13.21 7.29 -6.98
N THR A 9 12.25 7.82 -6.21
CA THR A 9 12.09 9.25 -5.96
C THR A 9 12.61 9.57 -4.57
N LYS A 10 13.36 10.66 -4.41
CA LYS A 10 13.83 11.10 -3.09
C LYS A 10 12.63 11.45 -2.21
N ILE A 11 12.43 10.68 -1.15
CA ILE A 11 11.38 10.90 -0.14
C ILE A 11 12.02 11.27 1.20
N THR A 12 11.31 12.07 2.00
CA THR A 12 11.71 12.41 3.37
C THR A 12 10.66 11.90 4.35
N PHE A 13 11.09 11.16 5.37
CA PHE A 13 10.24 10.69 6.46
C PHE A 13 11.04 10.69 7.77
N THR A 14 10.36 10.92 8.89
CA THR A 14 11.00 11.11 10.20
C THR A 14 10.80 9.94 11.16
N LYS A 15 9.95 8.97 10.79
CA LYS A 15 9.62 7.81 11.61
C LYS A 15 10.37 6.57 11.13
N ASN A 16 11.06 5.89 12.04
CA ASN A 16 11.77 4.65 11.71
C ASN A 16 10.77 3.46 11.73
N PRO A 17 10.61 2.71 10.62
CA PRO A 17 9.66 1.59 10.57
C PRO A 17 9.97 0.46 11.55
N ALA A 18 11.24 0.33 11.99
CA ALA A 18 11.64 -0.69 12.97
C ALA A 18 11.03 -0.46 14.37
N ASP A 19 10.58 0.77 14.67
CA ASP A 19 9.99 1.12 15.95
C ASP A 19 8.54 0.63 16.08
N TYR A 20 7.96 0.08 15.00
CA TYR A 20 6.58 -0.36 14.92
C TYR A 20 6.50 -1.88 14.70
N ASP A 21 5.55 -2.52 15.37
CA ASP A 21 5.27 -3.95 15.14
C ASP A 21 4.43 -4.21 13.89
N LEU A 22 3.68 -3.19 13.45
CA LEU A 22 2.90 -3.18 12.23
C LEU A 22 3.02 -1.82 11.55
N VAL A 23 3.32 -1.83 10.25
CA VAL A 23 3.28 -0.65 9.39
C VAL A 23 2.16 -0.82 8.38
N ILE A 24 1.19 0.09 8.40
CA ILE A 24 0.11 0.15 7.41
C ILE A 24 0.54 1.16 6.34
N VAL A 25 0.60 0.74 5.08
CA VAL A 25 1.06 1.60 3.97
C VAL A 25 -0.01 1.70 2.89
N GLY A 26 -0.33 2.93 2.48
CA GLY A 26 -1.33 3.22 1.47
C GLY A 26 -0.76 3.84 0.20
N THR A 27 -1.22 3.42 -0.99
CA THR A 27 -0.89 4.11 -2.24
C THR A 27 -2.12 4.25 -3.14
N PRO A 28 -2.30 5.41 -3.80
CA PRO A 28 -3.18 5.45 -4.95
C PRO A 28 -2.55 4.68 -6.13
N ILE A 29 -3.38 4.16 -7.03
CA ILE A 29 -2.97 3.66 -8.34
C ILE A 29 -3.02 4.82 -9.33
N TRP A 30 -1.87 5.18 -9.89
CA TRP A 30 -1.77 6.14 -10.99
C TRP A 30 -1.29 5.41 -12.25
N ALA A 31 -2.03 5.56 -13.36
CA ALA A 31 -1.70 4.95 -14.65
C ALA A 31 -1.39 3.43 -14.57
N GLY A 32 -2.13 2.70 -13.73
CA GLY A 32 -1.98 1.25 -13.56
C GLY A 32 -0.83 0.80 -12.65
N SER A 33 -0.20 1.71 -11.89
CA SER A 33 0.84 1.35 -10.93
C SER A 33 0.85 2.17 -9.63
N SER A 34 1.53 1.62 -8.61
CA SER A 34 1.83 2.31 -7.35
C SER A 34 2.70 3.54 -7.60
N THR A 35 2.60 4.57 -6.74
CA THR A 35 3.45 5.76 -6.88
C THR A 35 4.94 5.43 -6.69
N PRO A 36 5.86 6.15 -7.38
CA PRO A 36 7.31 5.97 -7.24
C PRO A 36 7.82 6.16 -5.80
N ALA A 37 7.23 7.11 -5.07
CA ALA A 37 7.53 7.38 -3.67
C ALA A 37 7.26 6.15 -2.78
N PHE A 38 6.15 5.47 -3.02
CA PHE A 38 5.77 4.28 -2.26
C PHE A 38 6.75 3.12 -2.47
N ARG A 39 7.14 2.88 -3.73
CA ARG A 39 8.15 1.86 -4.06
C ARG A 39 9.50 2.17 -3.41
N THR A 40 9.89 3.44 -3.40
CA THR A 40 11.13 3.89 -2.77
C THR A 40 11.09 3.61 -1.26
N TYR A 41 10.00 4.00 -0.60
CA TYR A 41 9.83 3.75 0.83
C TYR A 41 9.92 2.27 1.18
N LEU A 42 9.20 1.41 0.48
CA LEU A 42 9.23 -0.03 0.74
C LEU A 42 10.62 -0.61 0.47
N THR A 43 11.26 -0.26 -0.64
CA THR A 43 12.57 -0.78 -1.01
C THR A 43 13.64 -0.40 0.02
N GLU A 44 13.64 0.85 0.48
CA GLU A 44 14.59 1.35 1.48
C GLU A 44 14.35 0.80 2.90
N ASN A 45 13.13 0.33 3.18
CA ASN A 45 12.72 -0.04 4.55
C ASN A 45 12.24 -1.49 4.70
N LYS A 46 12.24 -2.32 3.65
CA LYS A 46 11.76 -3.71 3.70
C LYS A 46 12.40 -4.56 4.81
N GLY A 47 13.69 -4.33 5.09
CA GLY A 47 14.42 -4.99 6.18
C GLY A 47 14.07 -4.48 7.58
N LYS A 48 13.46 -3.30 7.71
CA LYS A 48 13.05 -2.69 8.98
C LYS A 48 11.59 -2.98 9.32
N ILE A 49 10.75 -3.23 8.30
CA ILE A 49 9.32 -3.48 8.47
C ILE A 49 9.13 -4.91 9.00
N LYS A 50 8.69 -5.04 10.26
CA LYS A 50 8.42 -6.34 10.89
C LYS A 50 7.19 -7.00 10.26
N LYS A 51 6.05 -6.30 10.29
CA LYS A 51 4.79 -6.71 9.65
C LYS A 51 4.22 -5.55 8.84
N ALA A 52 3.57 -5.87 7.72
CA ALA A 52 2.95 -4.89 6.83
C ALA A 52 1.46 -5.19 6.64
N ALA A 53 0.68 -4.14 6.46
CA ALA A 53 -0.66 -4.22 5.88
C ALA A 53 -0.81 -3.12 4.82
N LEU A 54 -1.59 -3.39 3.78
CA LEU A 54 -1.67 -2.52 2.60
C LEU A 54 -3.09 -2.03 2.38
N PHE A 55 -3.21 -0.76 1.98
CA PHE A 55 -4.43 -0.30 1.35
C PHE A 55 -4.15 0.42 0.03
N VAL A 56 -5.06 0.27 -0.91
CA VAL A 56 -4.90 0.84 -2.25
C VAL A 56 -6.18 1.56 -2.64
N THR A 57 -6.04 2.76 -3.21
CA THR A 57 -7.16 3.47 -3.85
C THR A 57 -6.94 3.54 -5.35
N ALA A 58 -7.99 3.36 -6.15
CA ALA A 58 -7.86 3.30 -7.60
C ALA A 58 -9.03 3.99 -8.30
N GLY A 59 -8.76 4.70 -9.40
CA GLY A 59 -9.83 5.26 -10.24
C GLY A 59 -10.66 4.22 -10.99
N GLY A 60 -10.17 2.97 -11.04
CA GLY A 60 -10.75 1.83 -11.75
C GLY A 60 -10.03 0.55 -11.34
N GLU A 61 -9.82 -0.39 -12.26
CA GLU A 61 -9.22 -1.70 -11.95
C GLU A 61 -7.77 -1.64 -11.40
N GLY A 62 -7.32 -2.76 -10.82
CA GLY A 62 -5.92 -2.96 -10.44
C GLY A 62 -5.52 -2.98 -8.95
N PRO A 63 -6.42 -2.85 -7.93
CA PRO A 63 -6.01 -2.98 -6.54
C PRO A 63 -5.24 -4.28 -6.25
N GLN A 64 -5.78 -5.43 -6.67
CA GLN A 64 -5.15 -6.74 -6.45
C GLN A 64 -3.75 -6.85 -7.07
N LYS A 65 -3.60 -6.45 -8.34
CA LYS A 65 -2.31 -6.50 -9.03
C LYS A 65 -1.27 -5.63 -8.33
N THR A 66 -1.69 -4.46 -7.84
CA THR A 66 -0.80 -3.56 -7.08
C THR A 66 -0.36 -4.23 -5.79
N VAL A 67 -1.28 -4.82 -5.02
CA VAL A 67 -0.92 -5.57 -3.79
C VAL A 67 0.17 -6.61 -4.07
N THR A 68 0.02 -7.44 -5.10
CA THR A 68 1.03 -8.46 -5.45
C THR A 68 2.41 -7.84 -5.74
N ILE A 69 2.46 -6.73 -6.48
CA ILE A 69 3.72 -6.02 -6.75
C ILE A 69 4.36 -5.53 -5.45
N LEU A 70 3.55 -5.03 -4.52
CA LEU A 70 4.05 -4.48 -3.25
C LEU A 70 4.56 -5.56 -2.29
N GLU A 71 3.88 -6.71 -2.23
CA GLU A 71 4.36 -7.87 -1.47
C GLU A 71 5.70 -8.39 -2.00
N ASN A 72 5.87 -8.38 -3.33
CA ASN A 72 7.16 -8.72 -3.95
C ASN A 72 8.27 -7.73 -3.56
N ILE A 73 7.98 -6.42 -3.47
CA ILE A 73 8.99 -5.43 -3.03
C ILE A 73 9.37 -5.64 -1.56
N LEU A 74 8.40 -6.04 -0.73
CA LEU A 74 8.58 -6.30 0.70
C LEU A 74 9.30 -7.62 0.99
N ASP A 75 9.46 -8.50 -0.01
CA ASP A 75 9.96 -9.87 0.13
C ASP A 75 9.21 -10.68 1.22
N LYS A 76 7.92 -10.34 1.48
CA LYS A 76 7.06 -11.02 2.45
C LYS A 76 5.57 -10.72 2.19
N PRO A 77 4.66 -11.65 2.54
CA PRO A 77 3.23 -11.39 2.44
C PRO A 77 2.78 -10.34 3.46
N CYS A 78 1.75 -9.57 3.11
CA CYS A 78 1.12 -8.65 4.05
C CYS A 78 0.12 -9.39 4.94
N LEU A 79 -0.08 -8.89 6.17
CA LEU A 79 -1.10 -9.42 7.09
C LEU A 79 -2.51 -9.27 6.51
N ALA A 80 -2.74 -8.15 5.84
CA ALA A 80 -3.98 -7.83 5.18
C ALA A 80 -3.71 -6.85 4.05
N SER A 81 -4.57 -6.89 3.04
CA SER A 81 -4.60 -5.90 1.98
C SER A 81 -6.04 -5.55 1.64
N VAL A 82 -6.32 -4.28 1.39
CA VAL A 82 -7.65 -3.81 0.97
C VAL A 82 -7.54 -2.82 -0.18
N GLY A 83 -8.56 -2.80 -1.04
CA GLY A 83 -8.62 -1.95 -2.22
C GLY A 83 -9.96 -1.26 -2.35
N TRP A 84 -9.94 0.05 -2.57
CA TRP A 84 -11.14 0.84 -2.88
C TRP A 84 -11.06 1.49 -4.25
N LEU A 85 -12.16 1.41 -4.96
CA LEU A 85 -12.39 2.15 -6.20
C LEU A 85 -12.88 3.56 -5.88
N ASP A 86 -12.63 4.49 -6.79
CA ASP A 86 -13.13 5.86 -6.70
C ASP A 86 -14.66 5.91 -6.59
N SER A 87 -15.37 4.97 -7.22
CA SER A 87 -16.83 4.81 -7.03
C SER A 87 -17.20 4.43 -5.60
N GLU A 88 -16.45 3.54 -4.97
CA GLU A 88 -16.70 3.08 -3.59
C GLU A 88 -16.37 4.19 -2.58
N VAL A 89 -15.28 4.93 -2.82
CA VAL A 89 -14.91 6.11 -2.01
C VAL A 89 -15.96 7.21 -2.13
N LYS A 90 -16.48 7.48 -3.34
CA LYS A 90 -17.50 8.51 -3.56
C LYS A 90 -18.87 8.16 -2.98
N GLN A 91 -19.18 6.88 -2.89
CA GLN A 91 -20.43 6.39 -2.33
C GLN A 91 -20.37 6.16 -0.81
N ASP A 92 -19.23 6.46 -0.18
CA ASP A 92 -18.95 6.17 1.23
C ASP A 92 -19.12 4.67 1.60
N ASP A 93 -18.97 3.79 0.60
CA ASP A 93 -19.09 2.33 0.74
C ASP A 93 -17.73 1.72 1.10
N LEU A 94 -17.13 2.24 2.17
CA LEU A 94 -15.80 1.82 2.62
C LEU A 94 -15.88 0.79 3.74
N GLN A 95 -16.91 0.88 4.58
CA GLN A 95 -16.97 0.19 5.86
C GLN A 95 -16.88 -1.33 5.79
N PRO A 96 -17.62 -2.03 4.90
CA PRO A 96 -17.56 -3.48 4.87
C PRO A 96 -16.14 -4.03 4.63
N LYS A 97 -15.40 -3.38 3.73
CA LYS A 97 -14.00 -3.73 3.44
C LYS A 97 -13.05 -3.29 4.55
N LEU A 98 -13.31 -2.13 5.15
CA LEU A 98 -12.52 -1.61 6.26
C LEU A 98 -12.62 -2.53 7.49
N ASP A 99 -13.82 -2.98 7.85
CA ASP A 99 -14.04 -3.91 8.97
C ASP A 99 -13.30 -5.23 8.75
N GLY A 100 -13.39 -5.78 7.54
CA GLY A 100 -12.64 -6.98 7.16
C GLY A 100 -11.13 -6.78 7.28
N PHE A 101 -10.64 -5.62 6.86
CA PHE A 101 -9.23 -5.25 6.95
C PHE A 101 -8.75 -5.10 8.41
N ILE A 102 -9.52 -4.39 9.24
CA ILE A 102 -9.23 -4.18 10.67
C ILE A 102 -9.17 -5.53 11.41
N LYS A 103 -10.16 -6.40 11.16
CA LYS A 103 -10.18 -7.76 11.72
C LYS A 103 -8.96 -8.58 11.28
N ALA A 104 -8.56 -8.49 10.01
CA ALA A 104 -7.42 -9.23 9.48
C ALA A 104 -6.07 -8.78 10.05
N ILE A 105 -5.91 -7.49 10.41
CA ILE A 105 -4.70 -7.00 11.09
C ILE A 105 -4.71 -7.26 12.61
N GLY A 106 -5.76 -7.88 13.15
CA GLY A 106 -5.88 -8.25 14.57
C GLY A 106 -6.22 -7.06 15.47
N LYS A 107 -7.03 -6.11 14.96
CA LYS A 107 -7.55 -4.97 15.70
C LYS A 107 -9.06 -5.01 15.81
#